data_AF-A0A2W0AZB7-F1
#
_entry.id   AF-A0A2W0AZB7-F1
#
_cell.length_a   1.000
_cell.length_b   1.000
_cell.length_c   1.000
_cell.angle_alpha   90.00
_cell.angle_beta   90.00
_cell.angle_gamma   90.00
#
_symmetry.space_group_name_H-M   'P 1'
#
loop_
_entity.id
_entity.type
_entity.pdbx_description
1 polymer ?
#
loop_
_entity_poly.entity_id
_entity_poly.type
_entity_poly.pdbx_seq_one_letter_code
_entity_poly.pdbx_strand_id
1 'polypeptide(L)'
;FRGGVSDVNSGGTVTSPPLSGSYTVAANGRAQVTGATNFIIWLASQKQGVVLQSDSTVVASGLLFQQQAGFQSVTGGYAFATAGANSAGTAPQAVDGRITVAGFGSLSGTEDVNTASAHVSQSLTGNLTISTNGRATGSIVSGSSVNYDFYFVSPDKFIMLSADPNTVLSGTAERQCSDCQF
;
A
#
# COMPACT_ATOMS: atom_id res chain seq x y z
N PHE A 1 0.18 4.76 21.71
CA PHE A 1 1.20 3.82 21.22
C PHE A 1 2.56 4.50 21.23
N ARG A 2 3.64 3.73 21.41
CA ARG A 2 5.01 4.25 21.60
C ARG A 2 6.00 3.61 20.63
N GLY A 3 5.73 3.72 19.33
CA GLY A 3 6.60 3.19 18.29
C GLY A 3 5.87 2.94 16.98
N GLY A 4 6.57 3.17 15.87
CA GLY A 4 6.08 3.01 14.52
C GLY A 4 6.77 4.00 13.56
N VAL A 5 6.67 3.73 12.27
CA VAL A 5 7.09 4.62 11.19
C VAL A 5 5.91 4.69 10.22
N SER A 6 5.64 5.88 9.68
CA SER A 6 4.62 6.08 8.66
C SER A 6 5.32 6.48 7.37
N ASP A 7 5.33 5.63 6.34
CA ASP A 7 5.73 6.09 5.00
C ASP A 7 4.57 6.86 4.38
N VAL A 8 4.83 8.13 4.07
CA VAL A 8 3.86 9.06 3.53
C VAL A 8 4.41 9.58 2.21
N ASN A 9 3.70 9.25 1.12
CA ASN A 9 3.90 9.91 -0.16
C ASN A 9 2.86 11.02 -0.32
N SER A 10 3.28 12.27 -0.16
CA SER A 10 2.46 13.45 -0.40
C SER A 10 3.17 14.35 -1.39
N GLY A 11 2.67 14.43 -2.62
CA GLY A 11 3.31 15.23 -3.68
C GLY A 11 4.54 14.57 -4.32
N GLY A 12 4.64 13.23 -4.30
CA GLY A 12 5.68 12.48 -4.99
C GLY A 12 7.02 12.41 -4.24
N THR A 13 7.04 12.71 -2.95
CA THR A 13 8.20 12.48 -2.06
C THR A 13 7.76 11.62 -0.91
N VAL A 14 8.43 10.48 -0.70
CA VAL A 14 8.22 9.65 0.48
C VAL A 14 8.97 10.23 1.66
N THR A 15 8.25 10.41 2.77
CA THR A 15 8.83 10.70 4.08
C THR A 15 8.45 9.59 5.04
N SER A 16 9.30 9.32 6.04
CA SER A 16 9.10 8.24 7.01
C SER A 16 9.05 8.78 8.45
N PRO A 17 8.15 9.71 8.80
CA PRO A 17 8.07 10.25 10.15
C PRO A 17 7.80 9.15 11.20
N PRO A 18 8.34 9.31 12.42
CA PRO A 18 8.01 8.42 13.53
C PRO A 18 6.53 8.57 13.89
N LEU A 19 5.85 7.43 14.06
CA LEU A 19 4.45 7.39 14.47
C LEU A 19 4.39 7.17 15.99
N SER A 20 3.97 8.19 16.73
CA SER A 20 3.74 8.13 18.19
C SER A 20 2.51 8.94 18.60
N GLY A 21 1.88 8.56 19.71
CA GLY A 21 0.68 9.24 20.18
C GLY A 21 -0.09 8.47 21.25
N SER A 22 -1.28 8.96 21.58
CA SER A 22 -2.27 8.28 22.41
C SER A 22 -3.47 7.85 21.57
N TYR A 23 -4.26 6.90 22.09
CA TYR A 23 -5.54 6.58 21.47
C TYR A 23 -6.59 6.26 22.53
N THR A 24 -7.84 6.53 22.20
CA THR A 24 -9.02 6.11 22.97
C THR A 24 -9.94 5.31 22.07
N VAL A 25 -10.58 4.27 22.59
CA VAL A 25 -11.59 3.49 21.86
C VAL A 25 -12.92 3.63 22.59
N ALA A 26 -13.92 4.15 21.89
CA ALA A 26 -15.28 4.22 22.42
C ALA A 26 -15.97 2.86 22.33
N ALA A 27 -17.04 2.66 23.12
CA ALA A 27 -17.78 1.40 23.17
C ALA A 27 -18.38 0.97 21.81
N ASN A 28 -18.57 1.91 20.89
CA ASN A 28 -19.05 1.66 19.53
C ASN A 28 -17.94 1.26 18.54
N GLY A 29 -16.72 0.98 19.00
CA GLY A 29 -15.60 0.57 18.16
C GLY A 29 -14.91 1.73 17.42
N ARG A 30 -15.35 2.97 17.61
CA ARG A 30 -14.67 4.16 17.10
C ARG A 30 -13.46 4.47 17.96
N ALA A 31 -12.28 4.42 17.38
CA ALA A 31 -11.05 4.88 18.00
C ALA A 31 -10.67 6.28 17.52
N GLN A 32 -10.05 7.05 18.40
CA GLN A 32 -9.46 8.34 18.10
C GLN A 32 -7.98 8.29 18.50
N VAL A 33 -7.12 8.66 17.57
CA VAL A 33 -5.68 8.76 17.74
C VAL A 33 -5.30 10.22 17.79
N THR A 34 -4.49 10.59 18.78
CA THR A 34 -3.94 11.94 18.94
C THR A 34 -2.42 11.87 18.97
N GLY A 35 -1.78 12.63 18.07
CA GLY A 35 -0.34 12.64 17.88
C GLY A 35 0.09 13.80 16.96
N ALA A 36 1.23 13.63 16.28
CA ALA A 36 1.66 14.58 15.24
C ALA A 36 0.69 14.62 14.03
N THR A 37 -0.01 13.51 13.80
CA THR A 37 -1.12 13.38 12.84
C THR A 37 -2.29 12.79 13.60
N ASN A 38 -3.49 13.33 13.41
CA ASN A 38 -4.69 12.88 14.11
C ASN A 38 -5.52 11.96 13.22
N PHE A 39 -6.02 10.87 13.80
CA PHE A 39 -6.84 9.90 13.06
C PHE A 39 -8.10 9.52 13.82
N ILE A 40 -9.15 9.23 13.06
CA ILE A 40 -10.31 8.46 13.49
C ILE A 40 -10.19 7.08 12.86
N ILE A 41 -10.37 6.04 13.65
CA ILE A 41 -10.32 4.65 13.18
C ILE A 41 -11.65 3.99 13.51
N TRP A 42 -12.20 3.26 12.55
CA TRP A 42 -13.33 2.35 12.78
C TRP A 42 -12.86 0.92 12.59
N LEU A 43 -12.97 0.12 13.64
CA LEU A 43 -12.61 -1.29 13.59
C LEU A 43 -13.76 -2.08 12.96
N ALA A 44 -13.50 -2.71 11.81
CA ALA A 44 -14.45 -3.59 11.13
C ALA A 44 -14.32 -5.03 11.65
N SER A 45 -13.13 -5.42 12.12
CA SER A 45 -12.85 -6.69 12.79
C SER A 45 -11.64 -6.56 13.72
N GLN A 46 -11.21 -7.65 14.35
CA GLN A 46 -9.98 -7.68 15.14
C GLN A 46 -8.71 -7.42 14.31
N LYS A 47 -8.77 -7.63 12.99
CA LYS A 47 -7.59 -7.56 12.09
C LYS A 47 -7.68 -6.46 11.05
N GLN A 48 -8.83 -5.78 10.93
CA GLN A 48 -9.08 -4.83 9.87
C GLN A 48 -9.94 -3.66 10.36
N GLY A 49 -9.71 -2.49 9.79
CA GLY A 49 -10.51 -1.31 10.00
C GLY A 49 -10.32 -0.30 8.88
N VAL A 50 -10.95 0.85 9.04
CA VAL A 50 -10.73 2.02 8.18
C VAL A 50 -10.17 3.16 9.01
N VAL A 51 -9.32 3.96 8.39
CA VAL A 51 -8.71 5.14 8.98
C VAL A 51 -9.14 6.38 8.21
N LEU A 52 -9.41 7.46 8.93
CA LEU A 52 -9.68 8.78 8.41
C LEU A 52 -8.74 9.76 9.13
N GLN A 53 -7.95 10.52 8.38
CA GLN A 53 -7.19 11.61 8.95
C GLN A 53 -8.16 12.72 9.37
N SER A 54 -8.02 13.22 10.59
CA SER A 54 -8.93 14.21 11.19
C SER A 54 -8.28 15.57 11.43
N ASP A 55 -7.08 15.79 10.89
CA ASP A 55 -6.46 17.11 10.85
C ASP A 55 -7.27 18.05 9.94
N SER A 56 -7.35 19.34 10.30
CA SER A 56 -8.18 20.30 9.56
C SER A 56 -7.61 20.74 8.21
N THR A 57 -6.45 20.21 7.80
CA THR A 57 -5.69 20.66 6.62
C THR A 57 -5.54 19.59 5.55
N VAL A 58 -5.97 18.35 5.81
CA VAL A 58 -5.75 17.20 4.91
C VAL A 58 -7.04 16.38 4.79
N VAL A 59 -7.34 15.91 3.58
CA VAL A 59 -8.40 14.93 3.32
C VAL A 59 -7.74 13.62 2.94
N ALA A 60 -7.59 12.71 3.90
CA ALA A 60 -7.01 11.40 3.67
C ALA A 60 -7.80 10.32 4.42
N SER A 61 -7.99 9.18 3.77
CA SER A 61 -8.58 7.99 4.38
C SER A 61 -7.91 6.75 3.81
N GLY A 62 -8.08 5.62 4.47
CA GLY A 62 -7.49 4.37 4.01
C GLY A 62 -7.93 3.18 4.83
N LEU A 63 -7.26 2.06 4.56
CA LEU A 63 -7.48 0.80 5.25
C LEU A 63 -6.45 0.65 6.38
N LEU A 64 -6.88 0.04 7.49
CA LEU A 64 -6.02 -0.36 8.58
C LEU A 64 -6.00 -1.89 8.64
N PHE A 65 -4.82 -2.48 8.57
CA PHE A 65 -4.66 -3.92 8.67
C PHE A 65 -3.70 -4.29 9.80
N GLN A 66 -4.03 -5.34 10.55
CA GLN A 66 -3.10 -5.95 11.50
C GLN A 66 -2.04 -6.74 10.73
N GLN A 67 -0.79 -6.32 10.85
CA GLN A 67 0.34 -7.01 10.25
C GLN A 67 0.66 -8.33 10.98
N GLN A 68 0.90 -9.41 10.23
CA GLN A 68 1.42 -10.66 10.75
C GLN A 68 2.93 -10.57 11.01
N ALA A 69 3.44 -11.18 12.09
CA ALA A 69 4.88 -11.22 12.37
C ALA A 69 5.57 -12.39 11.65
N GLY A 70 6.87 -12.25 11.38
CA GLY A 70 7.74 -13.36 10.97
C GLY A 70 7.75 -13.71 9.49
N PHE A 71 7.74 -12.72 8.59
CA PHE A 71 7.86 -12.94 7.15
C PHE A 71 9.23 -13.51 6.78
N GLN A 72 9.25 -14.69 6.14
CA GLN A 72 10.47 -15.40 5.75
C GLN A 72 10.59 -15.66 4.24
N SER A 73 9.54 -15.39 3.44
CA SER A 73 9.51 -15.45 1.97
C SER A 73 8.04 -15.37 1.54
N VAL A 74 7.74 -14.75 0.39
CA VAL A 74 6.38 -14.73 -0.18
C VAL A 74 6.42 -15.26 -1.60
N THR A 75 5.64 -16.29 -1.90
CA THR A 75 5.58 -16.89 -3.23
C THR A 75 4.13 -17.11 -3.62
N GLY A 76 3.74 -16.65 -4.81
CA GLY A 76 2.38 -16.82 -5.30
C GLY A 76 2.00 -15.84 -6.41
N GLY A 77 0.84 -16.07 -7.02
CA GLY A 77 0.18 -15.13 -7.91
C GLY A 77 -0.74 -14.20 -7.12
N TYR A 78 -0.71 -12.91 -7.44
CA TYR A 78 -1.49 -11.87 -6.80
C TYR A 78 -2.18 -11.02 -7.86
N ALA A 79 -3.44 -10.68 -7.64
CA ALA A 79 -4.08 -9.57 -8.32
C ALA A 79 -3.76 -8.30 -7.54
N PHE A 80 -3.49 -7.20 -8.22
CA PHE A 80 -3.25 -5.92 -7.58
C PHE A 80 -3.99 -4.81 -8.29
N ALA A 81 -4.27 -3.75 -7.53
CA ALA A 81 -4.80 -2.50 -8.04
C ALA A 81 -4.08 -1.36 -7.32
N THR A 82 -3.64 -0.36 -8.07
CA THR A 82 -3.14 0.91 -7.54
C THR A 82 -3.79 2.07 -8.28
N ALA A 83 -4.03 3.16 -7.58
CA ALA A 83 -4.58 4.36 -8.17
C ALA A 83 -3.97 5.61 -7.54
N GLY A 84 -4.08 6.72 -8.27
CA GLY A 84 -3.65 8.02 -7.81
C GLY A 84 -3.36 8.95 -8.97
N ALA A 85 -2.29 9.73 -8.86
CA ALA A 85 -1.90 10.70 -9.89
C ALA A 85 -0.40 10.99 -9.86
N ASN A 86 0.06 11.84 -10.77
CA ASN A 86 1.36 12.51 -10.62
C ASN A 86 1.40 13.40 -9.35
N SER A 87 2.60 13.86 -8.96
CA SER A 87 2.82 14.72 -7.79
C SER A 87 2.01 16.03 -7.80
N ALA A 88 1.70 16.54 -8.99
CA ALA A 88 0.88 17.74 -9.16
C ALA A 88 -0.64 17.49 -9.05
N GLY A 89 -1.08 16.22 -9.02
CA GLY A 89 -2.49 15.84 -9.00
C GLY A 89 -3.24 16.07 -10.32
N THR A 90 -2.52 16.29 -11.42
CA THR A 90 -3.08 16.68 -12.72
C THR A 90 -3.19 15.53 -13.72
N ALA A 91 -2.47 14.43 -13.49
CA ALA A 91 -2.47 13.25 -14.36
C ALA A 91 -2.92 12.03 -13.57
N PRO A 92 -4.24 11.75 -13.48
CA PRO A 92 -4.74 10.60 -12.76
C PRO A 92 -4.37 9.31 -13.51
N GLN A 93 -4.12 8.27 -12.72
CA GLN A 93 -3.73 6.95 -13.21
C GLN A 93 -4.38 5.87 -12.35
N ALA A 94 -4.87 4.83 -13.02
CA ALA A 94 -5.27 3.57 -12.40
C ALA A 94 -4.47 2.43 -13.06
N VAL A 95 -3.97 1.51 -12.25
CA VAL A 95 -3.19 0.36 -12.71
C VAL A 95 -3.71 -0.88 -12.01
N ASP A 96 -4.23 -1.80 -12.80
CA ASP A 96 -4.70 -3.10 -12.33
C ASP A 96 -3.88 -4.19 -13.01
N GLY A 97 -3.64 -5.30 -12.32
CA GLY A 97 -2.86 -6.36 -12.93
C GLY A 97 -2.72 -7.60 -12.10
N ARG A 98 -1.84 -8.48 -12.57
CA ARG A 98 -1.40 -9.67 -11.86
C ARG A 98 0.11 -9.70 -11.78
N ILE A 99 0.62 -10.06 -10.62
CA ILE A 99 2.04 -10.32 -10.40
C ILE A 99 2.26 -11.70 -9.79
N THR A 100 3.34 -12.35 -10.18
CA THR A 100 3.89 -13.51 -9.50
C THR A 100 5.08 -13.04 -8.67
N VAL A 101 5.00 -13.27 -7.36
CA VAL A 101 6.12 -13.05 -6.44
C VAL A 101 6.88 -14.37 -6.31
N ALA A 102 8.19 -14.33 -6.50
CA ALA A 102 9.09 -15.47 -6.30
C ALA A 102 10.03 -15.19 -5.12
N GLY A 103 9.60 -15.61 -3.94
CA GLY A 103 10.31 -15.45 -2.69
C GLY A 103 10.64 -13.99 -2.36
N PHE A 104 11.93 -13.68 -2.30
CA PHE A 104 12.41 -12.35 -1.90
C PHE A 104 12.73 -11.41 -3.04
N GLY A 105 12.74 -11.85 -4.30
CA GLY A 105 13.60 -11.19 -5.28
C GLY A 105 12.98 -10.82 -6.61
N SER A 106 11.95 -11.53 -7.08
CA SER A 106 11.43 -11.30 -8.44
C SER A 106 9.92 -11.14 -8.46
N LEU A 107 9.51 -10.12 -9.20
CA LEU A 107 8.16 -9.88 -9.66
C LEU A 107 8.12 -10.09 -11.17
N SER A 108 7.09 -10.75 -11.65
CA SER A 108 6.78 -10.84 -13.09
C SER A 108 5.28 -10.87 -13.28
N GLY A 109 4.79 -10.35 -14.39
CA GLY A 109 3.35 -10.34 -14.61
C GLY A 109 2.91 -9.49 -15.77
N THR A 110 1.67 -9.04 -15.67
CA THR A 110 1.02 -8.16 -16.65
C THR A 110 0.15 -7.17 -15.92
N GLU A 111 0.06 -5.97 -16.45
CA GLU A 111 -0.81 -4.92 -15.95
C GLU A 111 -1.52 -4.20 -17.11
N ASP A 112 -2.63 -3.60 -16.76
CA ASP A 112 -3.39 -2.67 -17.56
C ASP A 112 -3.27 -1.29 -16.91
N VAL A 113 -2.72 -0.33 -17.65
CA VAL A 113 -2.52 1.04 -17.20
C VAL A 113 -3.53 1.93 -17.90
N ASN A 114 -4.40 2.56 -17.12
CA ASN A 114 -5.28 3.61 -17.59
C ASN A 114 -4.78 4.97 -17.09
N THR A 115 -4.17 5.73 -18.00
CA THR A 115 -3.99 7.17 -17.84
C THR A 115 -5.21 7.84 -18.48
N ALA A 116 -5.75 8.93 -17.94
CA ALA A 116 -6.94 9.57 -18.52
C ALA A 116 -6.88 9.83 -20.05
N SER A 117 -5.68 9.87 -20.65
CA SER A 117 -5.43 9.97 -22.09
C SER A 117 -5.27 8.64 -22.86
N ALA A 118 -4.95 7.53 -22.20
CA ALA A 118 -4.58 6.27 -22.86
C ALA A 118 -4.71 5.05 -21.95
N HIS A 119 -5.08 3.92 -22.55
CA HIS A 119 -5.06 2.59 -21.94
C HIS A 119 -4.01 1.70 -22.62
N VAL A 120 -3.16 1.03 -21.83
CA VAL A 120 -2.12 0.13 -22.34
C VAL A 120 -2.06 -1.13 -21.50
N SER A 121 -2.03 -2.28 -22.16
CA SER A 121 -1.73 -3.57 -21.54
C SER A 121 -0.26 -3.91 -21.78
N GLN A 122 0.46 -4.28 -20.73
CA GLN A 122 1.91 -4.51 -20.83
C GLN A 122 2.41 -5.57 -19.87
N SER A 123 3.54 -6.18 -20.22
CA SER A 123 4.28 -7.05 -19.32
C SER A 123 5.04 -6.20 -18.31
N LEU A 124 5.06 -6.66 -17.06
CA LEU A 124 5.87 -6.07 -16.01
C LEU A 124 6.91 -7.07 -15.51
N THR A 125 8.06 -6.54 -15.11
CA THR A 125 9.04 -7.25 -14.29
C THR A 125 9.40 -6.38 -13.09
N GLY A 126 10.02 -6.96 -12.08
CA GLY A 126 10.47 -6.19 -10.94
C GLY A 126 11.25 -7.02 -9.95
N ASN A 127 11.69 -6.34 -8.91
CA ASN A 127 12.40 -6.94 -7.80
C ASN A 127 11.86 -6.42 -6.48
N LEU A 128 12.06 -7.22 -5.43
CA LEU A 128 11.70 -6.88 -4.06
C LEU A 128 12.93 -7.09 -3.17
N THR A 129 12.90 -6.45 -2.02
CA THR A 129 13.81 -6.72 -0.91
C THR A 129 13.00 -6.60 0.37
N ILE A 130 12.64 -7.75 0.95
CA ILE A 130 11.75 -7.82 2.10
C ILE A 130 12.58 -7.81 3.39
N SER A 131 12.27 -6.86 4.27
CA SER A 131 12.78 -6.79 5.64
C SER A 131 11.98 -7.70 6.57
N THR A 132 12.59 -8.10 7.70
CA THR A 132 11.99 -9.01 8.70
C THR A 132 10.70 -8.48 9.33
N ASN A 133 10.44 -7.17 9.22
CA ASN A 133 9.22 -6.51 9.67
C ASN A 133 8.11 -6.46 8.61
N GLY A 134 8.23 -7.19 7.49
CA GLY A 134 7.22 -7.24 6.44
C GLY A 134 7.16 -6.00 5.53
N ARG A 135 7.99 -4.97 5.79
CA ARG A 135 8.22 -3.89 4.82
C ARG A 135 9.15 -4.41 3.73
N ALA A 136 8.88 -4.09 2.47
CA ALA A 136 9.79 -4.34 1.38
C ALA A 136 9.95 -3.11 0.51
N THR A 137 11.06 -3.04 -0.22
CA THR A 137 11.28 -2.02 -1.26
C THR A 137 11.61 -2.70 -2.57
N GLY A 138 11.33 -2.03 -3.67
CA GLY A 138 11.54 -2.60 -4.99
C GLY A 138 11.20 -1.65 -6.11
N SER A 139 11.46 -2.07 -7.34
CA SER A 139 10.95 -1.39 -8.53
C SER A 139 10.12 -2.34 -9.37
N ILE A 140 9.10 -1.77 -10.02
CA ILE A 140 8.31 -2.42 -11.05
C ILE A 140 8.64 -1.70 -12.36
N VAL A 141 9.02 -2.47 -13.37
CA VAL A 141 9.36 -2.00 -14.71
C VAL A 141 8.26 -2.43 -15.66
N SER A 142 7.58 -1.44 -16.23
CA SER A 142 6.45 -1.61 -17.14
C SER A 142 6.35 -0.40 -18.06
N GLY A 143 7.08 -0.45 -19.17
CA GLY A 143 7.40 0.73 -20.01
C GLY A 143 8.45 1.65 -19.36
N SER A 144 8.22 2.09 -18.12
CA SER A 144 9.17 2.80 -17.25
C SER A 144 9.34 2.09 -15.90
N SER A 145 10.41 2.42 -15.18
CA SER A 145 10.67 1.91 -13.83
C SER A 145 10.01 2.82 -12.79
N VAL A 146 9.21 2.26 -11.90
CA VAL A 146 8.60 2.95 -10.75
C VAL A 146 9.04 2.25 -9.47
N ASN A 147 9.60 3.02 -8.54
CA ASN A 147 9.96 2.53 -7.21
C ASN A 147 8.73 2.43 -6.31
N TYR A 148 8.69 1.41 -5.46
CA TYR A 148 7.60 1.15 -4.52
C TYR A 148 8.13 0.74 -3.15
N ASP A 149 7.44 1.22 -2.12
CA ASP A 149 7.41 0.62 -0.81
C ASP A 149 6.22 -0.35 -0.73
N PHE A 150 6.47 -1.52 -0.16
CA PHE A 150 5.47 -2.58 0.01
C PHE A 150 5.33 -2.91 1.49
N TYR A 151 4.11 -3.19 1.93
CA TYR A 151 3.83 -3.62 3.29
C TYR A 151 3.05 -4.92 3.27
N PHE A 152 3.76 -6.02 3.50
CA PHE A 152 3.13 -7.32 3.66
C PHE A 152 2.34 -7.35 4.97
N VAL A 153 1.04 -7.54 4.84
CA VAL A 153 0.08 -7.69 5.94
C VAL A 153 0.02 -9.16 6.34
N SER A 154 -0.03 -10.05 5.35
CA SER A 154 0.08 -11.50 5.46
C SER A 154 0.75 -12.05 4.19
N PRO A 155 1.03 -13.35 4.08
CA PRO A 155 1.46 -13.94 2.81
C PRO A 155 0.45 -13.72 1.68
N ASP A 156 -0.79 -13.37 1.99
CA ASP A 156 -1.89 -13.29 1.02
C ASP A 156 -2.32 -11.86 0.69
N LYS A 157 -1.76 -10.86 1.38
CA LYS A 157 -2.12 -9.46 1.22
C LYS A 157 -0.95 -8.54 1.48
N PHE A 158 -0.73 -7.57 0.61
CA PHE A 158 0.20 -6.48 0.84
C PHE A 158 -0.31 -5.15 0.29
N ILE A 159 0.14 -4.05 0.91
CA ILE A 159 -0.10 -2.68 0.45
C ILE A 159 1.05 -2.28 -0.46
N MET A 160 0.75 -1.50 -1.50
CA MET A 160 1.70 -0.88 -2.40
C MET A 160 1.61 0.64 -2.24
N LEU A 161 2.75 1.30 -2.09
CA LEU A 161 2.87 2.76 -2.06
C LEU A 161 4.01 3.14 -3.00
N SER A 162 3.73 4.00 -3.99
CA SER A 162 4.80 4.49 -4.86
C SER A 162 5.82 5.27 -4.02
N ALA A 163 7.09 4.98 -4.28
CA ALA A 163 8.25 5.68 -3.76
C ALA A 163 9.02 6.43 -4.86
N ASP A 164 8.51 6.44 -6.09
CA ASP A 164 9.15 7.13 -7.19
C ASP A 164 8.84 8.64 -7.20
N PRO A 165 9.83 9.50 -7.47
CA PRO A 165 9.59 10.92 -7.61
C PRO A 165 8.48 11.22 -8.61
N ASN A 166 7.63 12.19 -8.28
CA ASN A 166 6.54 12.67 -9.13
C ASN A 166 5.34 11.73 -9.29
N THR A 167 5.23 10.65 -8.53
CA THR A 167 4.04 9.78 -8.53
C THR A 167 3.46 9.65 -7.14
N VAL A 168 2.14 9.58 -7.03
CA VAL A 168 1.39 9.35 -5.80
C VAL A 168 0.40 8.24 -6.08
N LEU A 169 0.89 7.01 -6.19
CA LEU A 169 0.08 5.81 -6.39
C LEU A 169 0.06 4.98 -5.12
N SER A 170 -1.10 4.43 -4.79
CA SER A 170 -1.20 3.46 -3.70
C SER A 170 -2.31 2.45 -3.96
N GLY A 171 -2.25 1.32 -3.29
CA GLY A 171 -3.29 0.31 -3.37
C GLY A 171 -2.90 -0.99 -2.69
N THR A 172 -3.51 -2.08 -3.11
CA THR A 172 -3.35 -3.38 -2.47
C THR A 172 -3.20 -4.49 -3.50
N ALA A 173 -2.53 -5.55 -3.08
CA ALA A 173 -2.47 -6.82 -3.78
C ALA A 173 -2.99 -7.95 -2.90
N GLU A 174 -3.71 -8.89 -3.50
CA GLU A 174 -4.30 -10.05 -2.84
C GLU A 174 -3.97 -11.33 -3.61
N ARG A 175 -3.69 -12.42 -2.88
CA ARG A 175 -3.33 -13.70 -3.48
C ARG A 175 -4.50 -14.23 -4.30
N GLN A 176 -4.22 -14.57 -5.56
CA GLN A 176 -5.18 -15.27 -6.40
C GLN A 176 -5.26 -16.72 -5.95
N CYS A 177 -6.46 -17.20 -5.71
CA CYS A 177 -6.70 -18.62 -5.52
C CYS A 177 -7.86 -19.08 -6.38
N SER A 178 -7.76 -20.29 -6.93
CA SER A 178 -8.78 -20.87 -7.81
C SER A 178 -10.09 -21.19 -7.08
N ASP A 179 -10.07 -21.18 -5.75
CA ASP A 179 -11.14 -21.55 -4.83
C ASP A 179 -11.54 -20.42 -3.87
N CYS A 180 -11.07 -19.19 -4.11
CA CYS A 180 -11.43 -18.01 -3.33
C CYS A 180 -12.95 -17.73 -3.54
N GLN A 181 -13.76 -17.92 -2.50
CA GLN A 181 -15.17 -17.49 -2.51
C GLN A 181 -15.27 -16.04 -2.02
N PHE A 182 -15.86 -15.18 -2.86
CA PHE A 182 -16.17 -13.79 -2.54
C PHE A 182 -17.49 -13.68 -1.77
#